data_AF-A0A5N5VE26-F1
#
_entry.id   AF-A0A5N5VE26-F1
#
_cell.length_a   1.000
_cell.length_b   1.000
_cell.length_c   1.000
_cell.angle_alpha   90.00
_cell.angle_beta   90.00
_cell.angle_gamma   90.00
#
_symmetry.space_group_name_H-M   'P 1'
#
loop_
_entity.id
_entity.type
_entity.pdbx_description
1 polymer ?
#
loop_
_entity_poly.entity_id
_entity_poly.type
_entity_poly.pdbx_seq_one_letter_code
_entity_poly.pdbx_strand_id
1 'polypeptide(L)'
;MRPWRSSPRSSPVSSANPDVDRARRVFWFGWLAGGAVVALTFRPPEGKDAVVAITWMVFAWIYAYFRTPFIKIGDRIYAFTLAQRGVDPPPDAYGQLLTAAKMWWVAALFSSSVVFVAVNEGMTHPASIGGAALSALLFFGLGRADASEGFPVARRQRIPLAVAAITSIPLLCLPALAYFAGFRAGGGSFAPPQDAESGGAGDG
;
A
#
# COMPACT_ATOMS: atom_id res chain seq x y z
N MET A 1 -2.71 52.59 31.12
CA MET A 1 -2.50 52.35 29.68
C MET A 1 -1.88 50.97 29.48
N ARG A 2 -2.67 50.01 28.97
CA ARG A 2 -2.19 48.78 28.31
C ARG A 2 -3.08 48.59 27.08
N PRO A 3 -2.54 48.52 25.85
CA PRO A 3 -3.37 48.39 24.66
C PRO A 3 -3.85 46.95 24.51
N TRP A 4 -5.16 46.79 24.40
CA TRP A 4 -5.82 45.54 24.00
C TRP A 4 -5.39 45.17 22.58
N ARG A 5 -4.73 44.02 22.42
CA ARG A 5 -4.50 43.40 21.11
C ARG A 5 -5.84 42.89 20.58
N SER A 6 -6.20 43.35 19.39
CA SER A 6 -7.23 42.78 18.55
C SER A 6 -6.94 41.31 18.25
N SER A 7 -7.87 40.44 18.62
CA SER A 7 -7.92 39.06 18.11
C SER A 7 -8.15 39.08 16.60
N PRO A 8 -7.36 38.35 15.78
CA PRO A 8 -7.67 38.18 14.37
C PRO A 8 -8.99 37.42 14.24
N ARG A 9 -9.97 38.01 13.54
CA ARG A 9 -11.14 37.30 13.02
C ARG A 9 -10.63 36.10 12.20
N SER A 10 -10.98 34.89 12.60
CA SER A 10 -10.93 33.74 11.69
C SER A 10 -11.89 34.04 10.54
N SER A 11 -11.34 34.31 9.38
CA SER A 11 -12.11 34.35 8.14
C SER A 11 -12.77 32.97 7.94
N PRO A 12 -14.05 32.92 7.53
CA PRO A 12 -14.68 31.66 7.18
C PRO A 12 -13.97 31.11 5.93
N VAL A 13 -13.36 29.93 6.04
CA VAL A 13 -12.79 29.20 4.91
C VAL A 13 -13.96 28.74 4.03
N SER A 14 -14.37 29.59 3.08
CA SER A 14 -15.37 29.29 2.06
C SER A 14 -14.78 29.58 0.69
N SER A 15 -14.24 28.54 0.04
CA SER A 15 -14.44 28.29 -1.39
C SER A 15 -13.82 26.94 -1.74
N ALA A 16 -14.66 25.93 -2.01
CA ALA A 16 -14.24 24.81 -2.82
C ALA A 16 -13.67 25.37 -4.14
N ASN A 17 -12.42 25.04 -4.47
CA ASN A 17 -11.79 25.53 -5.68
C ASN A 17 -12.44 24.83 -6.89
N PRO A 18 -13.22 25.53 -7.73
CA PRO A 18 -14.00 24.91 -8.81
C PRO A 18 -13.12 24.21 -9.85
N ASP A 19 -11.85 24.63 -9.98
CA ASP A 19 -10.88 24.00 -10.87
C ASP A 19 -10.48 22.59 -10.40
N VAL A 20 -10.40 22.39 -9.08
CA VAL A 20 -10.10 21.08 -8.48
C VAL A 20 -11.29 20.13 -8.65
N ASP A 21 -12.52 20.65 -8.49
CA ASP A 21 -13.73 19.86 -8.68
C ASP A 21 -13.95 19.46 -10.15
N ARG A 22 -13.60 20.36 -11.08
CA ARG A 22 -13.68 20.09 -12.52
C ARG A 22 -12.60 19.09 -12.97
N ALA A 23 -11.37 19.26 -12.51
CA ALA A 23 -10.28 18.31 -12.76
C ALA A 23 -10.62 16.92 -12.19
N ARG A 24 -11.23 16.85 -11.00
CA ARG A 24 -11.70 15.61 -10.39
C ARG A 24 -12.76 14.91 -11.25
N ARG A 25 -13.76 15.64 -11.75
CA ARG A 25 -14.82 15.04 -12.59
C ARG A 25 -14.25 14.55 -13.92
N VAL A 26 -13.47 15.36 -14.61
CA VAL A 26 -12.85 14.98 -15.91
C VAL A 26 -11.96 13.75 -15.73
N PHE A 27 -11.20 13.70 -14.63
CA PHE A 27 -10.42 12.52 -14.28
C PHE A 27 -11.32 11.28 -14.09
N TRP A 28 -12.31 11.34 -13.20
CA TRP A 28 -13.19 10.19 -12.93
C TRP A 28 -13.94 9.72 -14.18
N PHE A 29 -14.44 10.64 -14.99
CA PHE A 29 -15.14 10.30 -16.22
C PHE A 29 -14.20 9.75 -17.30
N GLY A 30 -13.04 10.37 -17.51
CA GLY A 30 -12.03 9.85 -18.43
C GLY A 30 -11.54 8.46 -18.01
N TRP A 31 -11.44 8.24 -16.70
CA TRP A 31 -11.04 6.96 -16.13
C TRP A 31 -12.09 5.86 -16.30
N LEU A 32 -13.35 6.15 -15.94
CA LEU A 32 -14.46 5.21 -16.14
C LEU A 32 -14.67 4.92 -17.64
N ALA A 33 -14.52 5.93 -18.50
CA ALA A 33 -14.59 5.75 -19.94
C ALA A 33 -13.45 4.87 -20.46
N GLY A 34 -12.20 5.11 -20.02
CA GLY A 34 -11.06 4.27 -20.40
C GLY A 34 -11.21 2.83 -19.93
N GLY A 35 -11.63 2.62 -18.68
CA GLY A 35 -11.94 1.29 -18.14
C GLY A 35 -13.08 0.60 -18.90
N ALA A 36 -14.14 1.33 -19.24
CA ALA A 36 -15.23 0.80 -20.05
C ALA A 36 -14.76 0.42 -21.47
N VAL A 37 -13.91 1.22 -22.11
CA VAL A 37 -13.34 0.91 -23.44
C VAL A 37 -12.46 -0.34 -23.38
N VAL A 38 -11.63 -0.48 -22.35
CA VAL A 38 -10.82 -1.68 -22.11
C VAL A 38 -11.72 -2.90 -21.86
N ALA A 39 -12.74 -2.78 -21.01
CA ALA A 39 -13.71 -3.84 -20.76
C ALA A 39 -14.48 -4.25 -22.02
N LEU A 40 -14.78 -3.30 -22.92
CA LEU A 40 -15.45 -3.54 -24.19
C LEU A 40 -14.52 -4.17 -25.25
N THR A 41 -13.20 -3.95 -25.17
CA THR A 41 -12.23 -4.54 -26.10
C THR A 41 -11.92 -6.00 -25.77
N PHE A 42 -12.10 -6.43 -24.52
CA PHE A 42 -11.97 -7.83 -24.08
C PHE A 42 -13.27 -8.62 -24.19
N ARG A 43 -13.95 -8.54 -25.34
CA ARG A 43 -15.12 -9.40 -25.60
C ARG A 43 -14.74 -10.61 -26.48
N PRO A 44 -14.29 -11.73 -25.88
CA PRO A 44 -14.51 -13.07 -26.44
C PRO A 44 -15.12 -14.05 -25.39
N PRO A 45 -15.56 -15.26 -25.80
CA PRO A 45 -16.76 -15.92 -25.24
C PRO A 45 -16.61 -16.62 -23.88
N GLU A 46 -15.46 -16.54 -23.20
CA GLU A 46 -15.12 -17.45 -22.08
C GLU A 46 -14.91 -16.79 -20.71
N GLY A 47 -15.11 -15.48 -20.58
CA GLY A 47 -15.20 -14.78 -19.28
C GLY A 47 -13.90 -14.61 -18.47
N LYS A 48 -12.82 -15.33 -18.80
CA LYS A 48 -11.53 -15.30 -18.10
C LYS A 48 -10.75 -13.99 -18.31
N ASP A 49 -10.65 -13.51 -19.54
CA ASP A 49 -9.92 -12.27 -19.88
C ASP A 49 -10.50 -10.99 -19.22
N ALA A 50 -11.82 -10.96 -19.00
CA ALA A 50 -12.50 -9.83 -18.37
C ALA A 50 -12.06 -9.64 -16.91
N VAL A 51 -11.72 -10.73 -16.22
CA VAL A 51 -11.30 -10.73 -14.82
C VAL A 51 -9.91 -10.14 -14.65
N VAL A 52 -8.99 -10.42 -15.58
CA VAL A 52 -7.66 -9.80 -15.65
C VAL A 52 -7.78 -8.31 -15.92
N ALA A 53 -8.63 -7.91 -16.87
CA ALA A 53 -8.87 -6.51 -17.19
C ALA A 53 -9.43 -5.74 -15.98
N ILE A 54 -10.38 -6.32 -15.24
CA ILE A 54 -10.93 -5.73 -14.00
C ILE A 54 -9.83 -5.60 -12.94
N THR A 55 -8.97 -6.62 -12.79
CA THR A 55 -7.85 -6.58 -11.84
C THR A 55 -6.88 -5.44 -12.17
N TRP A 56 -6.51 -5.28 -13.44
CA TRP A 56 -5.68 -4.16 -13.89
C TRP A 56 -6.39 -2.81 -13.76
N MET A 57 -7.71 -2.75 -13.99
CA MET A 57 -8.53 -1.56 -13.71
C MET A 57 -8.48 -1.18 -12.24
N VAL A 58 -8.58 -2.14 -11.32
CA VAL A 58 -8.47 -1.91 -9.88
C VAL A 58 -7.07 -1.40 -9.54
N PHE A 59 -6.01 -2.02 -10.05
CA PHE A 59 -4.65 -1.51 -9.83
C PHE A 59 -4.42 -0.11 -10.35
N ALA A 60 -4.94 0.18 -11.53
CA ALA A 60 -4.82 1.47 -12.15
C ALA A 60 -5.68 2.52 -11.41
N TRP A 61 -6.83 2.11 -10.83
CA TRP A 61 -7.66 2.92 -9.93
C TRP A 61 -6.93 3.21 -8.60
N ILE A 62 -6.24 2.22 -8.04
CA ILE A 62 -5.38 2.40 -6.87
C ILE A 62 -4.21 3.34 -7.24
N TYR A 63 -3.54 3.16 -8.39
CA TYR A 63 -2.52 4.07 -8.94
C TYR A 63 -3.00 5.52 -9.01
N ALA A 64 -4.22 5.73 -9.49
CA ALA A 64 -4.85 7.04 -9.50
C ALA A 64 -5.08 7.59 -8.09
N TYR A 65 -5.55 6.74 -7.16
CA TYR A 65 -5.71 7.11 -5.76
C TYR A 65 -4.38 7.49 -5.08
N PHE A 66 -3.24 6.88 -5.47
CA PHE A 66 -1.90 7.29 -5.02
C PHE A 66 -1.49 8.67 -5.52
N ARG A 67 -1.91 9.04 -6.74
CA ARG A 67 -1.43 10.22 -7.46
C ARG A 67 -2.19 11.49 -7.12
N THR A 68 -3.34 11.45 -6.43
CA THR A 68 -4.13 12.68 -6.24
C THR A 68 -5.01 12.75 -4.99
N PRO A 69 -5.02 13.88 -4.25
CA PRO A 69 -5.83 14.05 -3.04
C PRO A 69 -7.28 14.40 -3.40
N PHE A 70 -8.01 13.44 -3.96
CA PHE A 70 -9.39 13.64 -4.40
C PHE A 70 -10.43 12.89 -3.54
N ILE A 71 -10.11 12.51 -2.31
CA ILE A 71 -11.14 12.01 -1.39
C ILE A 71 -11.25 13.02 -0.25
N LYS A 72 -12.30 13.85 -0.30
CA LYS A 72 -12.72 14.70 0.81
C LYS A 72 -14.09 14.20 1.26
N ILE A 73 -14.19 13.76 2.51
CA ILE A 73 -15.44 13.33 3.13
C ILE A 73 -15.67 14.28 4.31
N GLY A 74 -16.68 15.13 4.22
CA GLY A 74 -16.91 16.22 5.18
C GLY A 74 -15.72 17.18 5.24
N ASP A 75 -15.19 17.42 6.44
CA ASP A 75 -14.07 18.32 6.67
C ASP A 75 -12.68 17.63 6.62
N ARG A 76 -12.63 16.33 6.33
CA ARG A 76 -11.38 15.56 6.30
C ARG A 76 -10.90 15.27 4.88
N ILE A 77 -9.65 15.61 4.62
CA ILE A 77 -8.92 15.23 3.40
C ILE A 77 -8.33 13.83 3.62
N TYR A 78 -8.87 12.84 2.93
CA TYR A 78 -8.33 11.49 2.85
C TYR A 78 -7.31 11.44 1.72
N ALA A 79 -6.09 11.93 2.02
CA ALA A 79 -4.97 11.77 1.10
C ALA A 79 -4.17 10.48 1.39
N PHE A 80 -3.60 9.91 0.35
CA PHE A 80 -2.84 8.66 0.45
C PHE A 80 -1.44 8.91 1.05
N THR A 81 -0.74 9.94 0.59
CA THR A 81 0.57 10.33 1.12
C THR A 81 0.45 11.30 2.29
N LEU A 82 1.43 11.26 3.20
CA LEU A 82 1.50 12.11 4.39
C LEU A 82 1.76 13.58 4.02
N ALA A 83 2.58 13.82 2.99
CA ALA A 83 2.87 15.14 2.45
C ALA A 83 1.60 15.91 2.03
N GLN A 84 0.60 15.21 1.50
CA GLN A 84 -0.68 15.81 1.09
C GLN A 84 -1.66 16.05 2.25
N ARG A 85 -1.42 15.44 3.42
CA ARG A 85 -2.23 15.68 4.63
C ARG A 85 -1.74 16.87 5.46
N GLY A 86 -0.52 17.35 5.23
CA GLY A 86 0.10 18.37 6.07
C GLY A 86 0.29 17.91 7.53
N VAL A 87 0.38 16.60 7.75
CA VAL A 87 0.59 15.98 9.06
C VAL A 87 2.01 15.45 9.12
N ASP A 88 2.69 15.65 10.25
CA ASP A 88 4.01 15.10 10.45
C ASP A 88 3.98 13.57 10.28
N PRO A 89 4.86 13.01 9.44
CA PRO A 89 4.89 11.59 9.18
C PRO A 89 5.28 10.83 10.48
N PRO A 90 4.57 9.74 10.81
CA PRO A 90 4.96 8.92 11.95
C PRO A 90 6.36 8.30 11.69
N PRO A 91 7.13 8.00 12.75
CA PRO A 91 8.50 7.49 12.60
C PRO A 91 8.60 6.23 11.75
N ASP A 92 7.55 5.40 11.74
CA ASP A 92 7.45 4.16 10.99
C ASP A 92 6.89 4.33 9.56
N ALA A 93 6.80 5.55 9.04
CA ALA A 93 6.39 5.78 7.66
C ALA A 93 7.48 5.37 6.66
N TYR A 94 7.09 4.66 5.59
CA TYR A 94 7.98 4.36 4.48
C TYR A 94 8.35 5.64 3.74
N GLY A 95 9.65 5.96 3.75
CA GLY A 95 10.21 7.14 3.08
C GLY A 95 9.60 8.46 3.52
N GLN A 96 9.01 8.55 4.73
CA GLN A 96 8.25 9.71 5.22
C GLN A 96 7.04 10.10 4.34
N LEU A 97 6.66 9.24 3.39
CA LEU A 97 5.61 9.50 2.41
C LEU A 97 4.36 8.68 2.71
N LEU A 98 4.53 7.45 3.21
CA LEU A 98 3.44 6.49 3.36
C LEU A 98 3.46 5.80 4.72
N THR A 99 2.36 5.91 5.47
CA THR A 99 2.18 5.18 6.74
C THR A 99 2.36 3.68 6.54
N ALA A 100 3.00 2.99 7.49
CA ALA A 100 3.23 1.54 7.45
C ALA A 100 1.97 0.74 7.12
N ALA A 101 0.84 1.05 7.78
CA ALA A 101 -0.43 0.35 7.56
C ALA A 101 -0.90 0.39 6.09
N LYS A 102 -0.83 1.56 5.45
CA LYS A 102 -1.23 1.69 4.04
C LYS A 102 -0.29 0.94 3.10
N MET A 103 1.01 1.00 3.34
CA MET A 103 2.00 0.25 2.54
C MET A 103 1.70 -1.24 2.58
N TRP A 104 1.45 -1.78 3.77
CA TRP A 104 1.19 -3.20 3.96
C TRP A 104 -0.14 -3.66 3.39
N TRP A 105 -1.21 -2.86 3.51
CA TRP A 105 -2.49 -3.20 2.87
C TRP A 105 -2.41 -3.17 1.34
N VAL A 106 -1.66 -2.22 0.76
CA VAL A 106 -1.39 -2.19 -0.68
C VAL A 106 -0.58 -3.41 -1.10
N ALA A 107 0.47 -3.77 -0.36
CA ALA A 107 1.29 -4.93 -0.67
C ALA A 107 0.48 -6.23 -0.62
N ALA A 108 -0.37 -6.39 0.41
CA ALA A 108 -1.27 -7.53 0.54
C ALA A 108 -2.27 -7.62 -0.62
N LEU A 109 -2.89 -6.49 -0.98
CA LEU A 109 -3.80 -6.42 -2.12
C LEU A 109 -3.09 -6.72 -3.43
N PHE A 110 -1.85 -6.23 -3.59
CA PHE A 110 -1.06 -6.48 -4.79
C PHE A 110 -0.78 -7.99 -4.94
N SER A 111 -0.27 -8.61 -3.88
CA SER A 111 0.02 -10.05 -3.85
C SER A 111 -1.23 -10.90 -4.10
N SER A 112 -2.35 -10.56 -3.45
CA SER A 112 -3.64 -11.26 -3.63
C SER A 112 -4.11 -11.22 -5.09
N SER A 113 -3.93 -10.09 -5.76
CA SER A 113 -4.34 -9.91 -7.16
C SER A 113 -3.48 -10.74 -8.12
N VAL A 114 -2.17 -10.86 -7.85
CA VAL A 114 -1.28 -11.74 -8.64
C VAL A 114 -1.69 -13.21 -8.49
N VAL A 115 -1.98 -13.64 -7.26
CA VAL A 115 -2.46 -15.00 -6.99
C VAL A 115 -3.76 -15.27 -7.73
N PHE A 116 -4.69 -14.32 -7.69
CA PHE A 116 -5.96 -14.42 -8.37
C PHE A 116 -5.78 -14.59 -9.89
N VAL A 117 -4.92 -13.81 -10.54
CA VAL A 117 -4.58 -13.99 -11.95
C VAL A 117 -3.97 -15.38 -12.20
N ALA A 118 -3.04 -15.82 -11.36
CA ALA A 118 -2.39 -17.13 -11.50
C ALA A 118 -3.37 -18.31 -11.37
N VAL A 119 -4.39 -18.20 -10.52
CA VAL A 119 -5.42 -19.24 -10.34
C VAL A 119 -6.40 -19.28 -11.51
N ASN A 120 -6.75 -18.13 -12.10
CA ASN A 120 -7.76 -18.07 -13.18
C ASN A 120 -7.16 -18.30 -14.58
N GLU A 121 -5.99 -17.72 -14.86
CA GLU A 121 -5.32 -17.81 -16.16
C GLU A 121 -4.28 -18.93 -16.23
N GLY A 122 -3.92 -19.50 -15.07
CA GLY A 122 -2.89 -20.50 -14.94
C GLY A 122 -1.52 -19.92 -14.59
N MET A 123 -0.69 -20.77 -13.98
CA MET A 123 0.63 -20.38 -13.46
C MET A 123 1.65 -20.08 -14.57
N THR A 124 1.48 -20.65 -15.76
CA THR A 124 2.36 -20.46 -16.91
C THR A 124 1.99 -19.26 -17.78
N HIS A 125 0.86 -18.60 -17.49
CA HIS A 125 0.45 -17.41 -18.23
C HIS A 125 1.46 -16.27 -18.02
N PRO A 126 1.86 -15.51 -19.07
CA PRO A 126 2.89 -14.46 -18.94
C PRO A 126 2.61 -13.42 -17.85
N ALA A 127 1.34 -13.05 -17.66
CA ALA A 127 0.95 -12.11 -16.60
C ALA A 127 1.15 -12.68 -15.19
N SER A 128 0.92 -13.99 -15.01
CA SER A 128 1.13 -14.70 -13.75
C SER A 128 2.62 -14.77 -13.40
N ILE A 129 3.46 -15.11 -14.37
CA ILE A 129 4.92 -15.17 -14.21
C ILE A 129 5.48 -13.77 -13.89
N GLY A 130 5.13 -12.77 -14.70
CA GLY A 130 5.58 -11.39 -14.51
C GLY A 130 5.10 -10.80 -13.18
N GLY A 131 3.83 -11.01 -12.84
CA GLY A 131 3.24 -10.57 -11.58
C GLY A 131 3.88 -11.24 -10.36
N ALA A 132 4.15 -12.55 -10.42
CA ALA A 132 4.79 -13.29 -9.34
C ALA A 132 6.23 -12.82 -9.12
N ALA A 133 7.01 -12.64 -10.19
CA ALA A 133 8.38 -12.12 -10.12
C ALA A 133 8.41 -10.70 -9.53
N LEU A 134 7.53 -9.81 -10.00
CA LEU A 134 7.42 -8.46 -9.47
C LEU A 134 7.00 -8.45 -7.99
N SER A 135 6.02 -9.30 -7.62
CA SER A 135 5.61 -9.46 -6.23
C SER A 135 6.76 -9.92 -5.34
N ALA A 136 7.56 -10.88 -5.79
CA ALA A 136 8.72 -11.36 -5.04
C ALA A 136 9.73 -10.23 -4.80
N LEU A 137 10.07 -9.46 -5.85
CA LEU A 137 10.99 -8.33 -5.76
C LEU A 137 10.50 -7.24 -4.79
N LEU A 138 9.21 -6.89 -4.87
CA LEU A 138 8.61 -5.89 -3.99
C LEU A 138 8.65 -6.32 -2.52
N PHE A 139 8.28 -7.57 -2.24
CA PHE A 139 8.28 -8.10 -0.88
C PHE A 139 9.70 -8.25 -0.33
N PHE A 140 10.66 -8.66 -1.16
CA PHE A 140 12.08 -8.66 -0.80
C PHE A 140 12.56 -7.25 -0.43
N GLY A 141 12.23 -6.25 -1.25
CA GLY A 141 12.57 -4.85 -1.00
C GLY A 141 11.95 -4.34 0.30
N LEU A 142 10.69 -4.68 0.59
CA LEU A 142 10.01 -4.34 1.84
C LEU A 142 10.69 -4.95 3.06
N GLY A 143 11.02 -6.24 3.01
CA GLY A 143 11.73 -6.92 4.09
C GLY A 143 13.09 -6.28 4.34
N ARG A 144 13.85 -6.02 3.27
CA ARG A 144 15.16 -5.38 3.37
C ARG A 144 15.06 -3.97 3.96
N ALA A 145 14.10 -3.16 3.50
CA ALA A 145 13.86 -1.82 4.02
C ALA A 145 13.55 -1.85 5.51
N ASP A 146 12.60 -2.68 5.94
CA ASP A 146 12.21 -2.82 7.35
C ASP A 146 13.41 -3.15 8.24
N ALA A 147 14.21 -4.13 7.83
CA ALA A 147 15.39 -4.53 8.59
C ALA A 147 16.49 -3.45 8.58
N SER A 148 16.77 -2.84 7.42
CA SER A 148 17.83 -1.83 7.27
C SER A 148 17.52 -0.53 8.03
N GLU A 149 16.24 -0.23 8.23
CA GLU A 149 15.78 0.92 9.02
C GLU A 149 15.60 0.57 10.51
N GLY A 150 15.96 -0.65 10.94
CA GLY A 150 15.88 -1.08 12.34
C GLY A 150 14.46 -1.36 12.84
N PHE A 151 13.49 -1.50 11.93
CA PHE A 151 12.11 -1.81 12.30
C PHE A 151 11.89 -3.31 12.51
N PRO A 152 10.97 -3.70 13.41
CA PRO A 152 10.55 -5.08 13.54
C PRO A 152 9.83 -5.55 12.27
N VAL A 153 9.67 -6.88 12.15
CA VAL A 153 8.91 -7.52 11.07
C VAL A 153 7.60 -6.78 10.78
N ALA A 154 7.45 -6.38 9.52
CA ALA A 154 6.35 -5.66 8.91
C ALA A 154 5.99 -4.34 9.61
N ARG A 155 6.95 -3.71 10.31
CA ARG A 155 6.67 -2.56 11.21
C ARG A 155 5.46 -2.83 12.13
N ARG A 156 5.33 -4.09 12.59
CA ARG A 156 4.21 -4.62 13.40
C ARG A 156 2.85 -4.74 12.69
N GLN A 157 2.77 -4.53 11.39
CA GLN A 157 1.56 -4.72 10.58
C GLN A 157 1.30 -6.22 10.31
N ARG A 158 1.04 -6.98 11.38
CA ARG A 158 0.92 -8.45 11.32
C ARG A 158 -0.29 -8.94 10.54
N ILE A 159 -1.42 -8.22 10.62
CA ILE A 159 -2.66 -8.61 9.92
C ILE A 159 -2.47 -8.59 8.40
N PRO A 160 -2.07 -7.48 7.75
CA PRO A 160 -1.86 -7.48 6.31
C PRO A 160 -0.71 -8.37 5.87
N LEU A 161 0.35 -8.54 6.67
CA LEU A 161 1.39 -9.54 6.40
C LEU A 161 0.80 -10.97 6.39
N ALA A 162 -0.05 -11.31 7.36
CA ALA A 162 -0.69 -12.63 7.42
C ALA A 162 -1.62 -12.86 6.23
N VAL A 163 -2.39 -11.83 5.84
CA VAL A 163 -3.21 -11.88 4.62
C VAL A 163 -2.33 -12.18 3.40
N ALA A 164 -1.27 -11.39 3.19
CA ALA A 164 -0.35 -11.60 2.07
C ALA A 164 0.26 -13.01 2.08
N ALA A 165 0.67 -13.50 3.25
CA ALA A 165 1.24 -14.84 3.40
C ALA A 165 0.24 -15.95 3.06
N ILE A 166 -0.98 -15.89 3.63
CA ILE A 166 -2.04 -16.87 3.35
C ILE A 166 -2.43 -16.84 1.87
N THR A 167 -2.61 -15.66 1.29
CA THR A 167 -2.96 -15.55 -0.12
C THR A 167 -1.84 -16.05 -1.02
N SER A 168 -0.59 -15.99 -0.59
CA SER A 168 0.56 -16.43 -1.40
C SER A 168 0.75 -17.94 -1.50
N ILE A 169 -0.05 -18.76 -0.80
CA ILE A 169 0.06 -20.23 -0.81
C ILE A 169 0.06 -20.81 -2.24
N PRO A 170 -0.84 -20.40 -3.17
CA PRO A 170 -0.82 -20.93 -4.54
C PRO A 170 0.43 -20.58 -5.33
N LEU A 171 1.13 -19.51 -4.95
CA LEU A 171 2.42 -19.12 -5.52
C LEU A 171 3.60 -19.72 -4.74
N LEU A 172 3.39 -20.87 -4.07
CA LEU A 172 4.42 -21.54 -3.26
C LEU A 172 5.01 -20.63 -2.17
N CYS A 173 4.18 -19.77 -1.59
CA CYS A 173 4.56 -18.77 -0.59
C CYS A 173 5.64 -17.78 -1.07
N LEU A 174 5.86 -17.63 -2.38
CA LEU A 174 6.96 -16.86 -2.95
C LEU A 174 7.05 -15.41 -2.40
N PRO A 175 5.98 -14.59 -2.42
CA PRO A 175 5.99 -13.27 -1.77
C PRO A 175 6.41 -13.29 -0.30
N ALA A 176 5.88 -14.22 0.50
CA ALA A 176 6.20 -14.31 1.93
C ALA A 176 7.65 -14.71 2.17
N LEU A 177 8.14 -15.72 1.44
CA LEU A 177 9.53 -16.16 1.51
C LEU A 177 10.49 -15.07 1.05
N ALA A 178 10.16 -14.36 -0.02
CA ALA A 178 10.94 -13.22 -0.52
C ALA A 178 11.03 -12.11 0.53
N TYR A 179 9.93 -11.80 1.23
CA TYR A 179 9.94 -10.86 2.34
C TYR A 179 10.92 -11.26 3.45
N PHE A 180 10.83 -12.50 3.94
CA PHE A 180 11.72 -12.95 5.01
C PHE A 180 13.19 -13.03 4.54
N ALA A 181 13.43 -13.42 3.29
CA ALA A 181 14.76 -13.38 2.69
C ALA A 181 15.32 -11.94 2.65
N GLY A 182 14.50 -10.98 2.23
CA GLY A 182 14.84 -9.55 2.25
C GLY A 182 15.11 -9.04 3.65
N PHE A 183 14.27 -9.41 4.62
CA PHE A 183 14.42 -9.03 6.03
C PHE A 183 15.73 -9.52 6.62
N ARG A 184 16.10 -10.78 6.36
CA ARG A 184 17.42 -11.30 6.75
C ARG A 184 18.56 -10.59 6.03
N ALA A 185 18.42 -10.35 4.72
CA ALA A 185 19.43 -9.65 3.93
C ALA A 185 19.63 -8.17 4.35
N GLY A 186 18.61 -7.56 4.98
CA GLY A 186 18.69 -6.23 5.58
C GLY A 186 19.27 -6.22 7.00
N GLY A 187 19.71 -7.36 7.54
CA GLY A 187 20.28 -7.46 8.89
C GLY A 187 19.26 -7.75 10.01
N GLY A 188 18.02 -8.07 9.66
CA GLY A 188 16.97 -8.35 10.64
C GLY A 188 17.21 -9.65 11.40
N SER A 189 17.03 -9.62 12.73
CA SER A 189 17.07 -10.79 13.60
C SER A 189 15.68 -11.18 14.05
N PHE A 190 15.43 -12.49 14.18
CA PHE A 190 14.20 -13.05 14.76
C PHE A 190 14.37 -13.47 16.21
N ALA A 191 15.55 -13.26 16.80
CA ALA A 191 15.84 -13.67 18.17
C ALA A 191 15.09 -12.78 19.19
N PRO A 192 14.59 -13.36 20.29
CA PRO A 192 14.12 -12.57 21.41
C PRO A 192 15.28 -11.77 22.04
N PRO A 193 14.99 -10.62 22.69
CA PRO A 193 16.01 -9.80 23.35
C PRO A 193 16.81 -10.63 24.38
N GLN A 194 18.15 -10.55 24.34
CA GLN A 194 19.06 -11.38 25.16
C GLN A 194 19.18 -10.91 26.63
N ASP A 195 18.43 -9.88 27.02
CA ASP A 195 18.47 -9.21 28.32
C ASP A 195 17.72 -9.94 29.44
N ALA A 196 17.19 -11.15 29.20
CA ALA A 196 16.46 -11.92 30.21
C ALA A 196 17.28 -12.97 30.99
N GLU A 197 18.51 -13.32 30.56
CA GLU A 197 19.24 -14.47 31.14
C GLU A 197 20.47 -14.11 31.99
N SER A 198 20.91 -12.85 32.06
CA SER A 198 22.12 -12.49 32.84
C SER A 198 21.85 -12.03 34.28
N GLY A 199 20.62 -12.12 34.79
CA GLY A 199 20.23 -11.59 36.10
C GLY A 199 20.07 -12.60 37.24
N GLY A 200 20.31 -13.90 37.01
CA GLY A 200 19.87 -14.96 37.93
C GLY A 200 20.93 -15.94 38.44
N ALA A 201 22.22 -15.71 38.17
CA ALA A 201 23.29 -16.63 38.58
C ALA A 201 24.35 -15.90 39.40
N GLY A 202 24.01 -15.60 40.65
CA GLY A 202 24.92 -15.03 41.62
C GLY A 202 24.15 -14.71 42.89
N ASP A 203 23.88 -15.75 43.70
CA ASP A 203 23.84 -15.72 45.16
C ASP A 203 23.31 -17.08 45.67
N GLY A 204 24.24 -17.89 46.19
CA GLY A 204 24.01 -19.22 46.76
C GLY A 204 25.31 -19.85 47.23
#